data_AF-Q1EI13-F1
#
_entry.id   AF-Q1EI13-F1
#
_cell.length_a   1.000
_cell.length_b   1.000
_cell.length_c   1.000
_cell.angle_alpha   90.00
_cell.angle_beta   90.00
_cell.angle_gamma   90.00
#
_symmetry.space_group_name_H-M   'P 1'
#
loop_
_entity.id
_entity.type
_entity.pdbx_description
1 polymer ?
#
loop_
_entity_poly.entity_id
_entity_poly.type
_entity_poly.pdbx_seq_one_letter_code
_entity_poly.pdbx_strand_id
1 'polypeptide(L)'
;MPLELELRLSVQDSPNSAGVVIDAIRCAKPRLECAIGGPLAAASAYYMKSPPRQMRDSVAWDLTEAFIQGKDAGEGTSLAVAGE
;
A
#
# COMPACT_ATOMS: atom_id res chain seq x y z
N MET A 1 -17.03 17.19 28.30
CA MET A 1 -16.16 16.49 29.28
C MET A 1 -14.74 16.50 28.73
N PRO A 2 -13.71 16.89 29.50
CA PRO A 2 -12.33 16.81 29.04
C PRO A 2 -11.81 15.36 29.07
N LEU A 3 -11.04 14.98 28.04
CA LEU A 3 -10.42 13.65 27.90
C LEU A 3 -8.92 13.86 27.66
N GLU A 4 -8.07 13.24 28.50
CA GLU A 4 -6.61 13.24 28.35
C GLU A 4 -6.08 11.82 28.17
N LEU A 5 -5.01 11.68 27.37
CA LEU A 5 -4.42 10.41 27.01
C LEU A 5 -2.90 10.57 26.80
N GLU A 6 -2.09 9.83 27.55
CA GLU A 6 -0.63 9.78 27.44
C GLU A 6 -0.18 8.34 27.14
N LEU A 7 0.67 8.15 26.14
CA LEU A 7 1.14 6.85 25.66
C LEU A 7 2.65 6.90 25.37
N ARG A 8 3.35 5.82 25.71
CA ARG A 8 4.76 5.59 25.38
C ARG A 8 4.92 4.27 24.66
N LEU A 9 5.54 4.30 23.48
CA LEU A 9 5.84 3.12 22.67
C LEU A 9 7.34 3.05 22.38
N SER A 10 7.94 1.88 22.62
CA SER A 10 9.35 1.59 22.30
C SER A 10 9.38 0.46 21.28
N VAL A 11 9.91 0.74 20.09
CA VAL A 11 10.04 -0.23 19.01
C VAL A 11 11.42 -0.15 18.37
N GLN A 12 11.79 -1.22 17.68
CA GLN A 12 12.98 -1.30 16.83
C GLN A 12 12.59 -0.83 15.42
N ASP A 13 13.08 0.35 14.99
CA ASP A 13 12.62 1.02 13.77
C ASP A 13 12.91 0.22 12.48
N SER A 14 14.11 -0.34 12.35
CA SER A 14 14.47 -1.09 11.14
C SER A 14 13.66 -2.40 10.99
N PRO A 15 13.52 -3.24 12.04
CA PRO A 15 12.60 -4.38 12.01
C PRO A 15 11.13 -4.00 11.80
N ASN A 16 10.68 -2.85 12.29
CA ASN A 16 9.29 -2.39 12.14
C ASN A 16 8.90 -2.17 10.66
N SER A 17 9.87 -1.85 9.80
CA SER A 17 9.64 -1.66 8.36
C SER A 17 10.10 -2.85 7.51
N ALA A 18 10.94 -3.75 8.02
CA ALA A 18 11.48 -4.86 7.23
C ALA A 18 10.39 -5.75 6.61
N GLY A 19 9.33 -6.09 7.36
CA GLY A 19 8.20 -6.87 6.84
C GLY A 19 7.46 -6.15 5.71
N VAL A 20 7.16 -4.87 5.92
CA VAL A 20 6.51 -3.99 4.92
C VAL A 20 7.32 -3.93 3.63
N VAL A 21 8.64 -3.79 3.72
CA VAL A 21 9.53 -3.70 2.56
C VAL A 21 9.64 -5.03 1.81
N ILE A 22 9.65 -6.17 2.51
CA ILE A 22 9.68 -7.50 1.88
C ILE A 22 8.46 -7.68 0.98
N ASP A 23 7.27 -7.34 1.47
CA ASP A 23 6.04 -7.51 0.71
C ASP A 23 5.95 -6.51 -0.46
N ALA A 24 6.37 -5.26 -0.27
CA ALA A 24 6.43 -4.27 -1.33
C ALA A 24 7.36 -4.71 -2.49
N ILE A 25 8.54 -5.28 -2.19
CA ILE A 25 9.47 -5.81 -3.20
C ILE A 25 8.85 -6.99 -3.95
N ARG A 26 8.14 -7.88 -3.25
CA ARG A 26 7.45 -9.01 -3.88
C ARG A 26 6.33 -8.56 -4.81
N CYS A 27 5.61 -7.50 -4.46
CA CYS A 27 4.61 -6.90 -5.34
C CYS A 27 5.23 -6.27 -6.61
N ALA A 28 6.47 -5.76 -6.54
CA ALA A 28 7.14 -5.17 -7.69
C ALA A 28 7.62 -6.23 -8.72
N LYS A 29 7.93 -7.44 -8.27
CA LYS A 29 8.55 -8.50 -9.08
C LYS A 29 7.70 -8.93 -10.30
N PRO A 30 6.38 -9.20 -10.19
CA PRO A 30 5.56 -9.55 -11.35
C PRO A 30 5.53 -8.48 -12.45
N ARG A 31 5.39 -7.20 -12.08
CA ARG A 31 5.41 -6.09 -13.05
C ARG A 31 6.74 -5.95 -13.77
N LEU A 32 7.84 -6.16 -13.04
CA LEU A 32 9.18 -6.15 -13.60
C LEU A 32 9.35 -7.26 -14.66
N GLU A 33 8.82 -8.46 -14.39
CA GLU A 33 8.85 -9.58 -15.35
C GLU A 33 8.01 -9.31 -16.61
N CYS A 34 6.93 -8.55 -16.48
CA CYS A 34 6.12 -8.11 -17.61
C CYS A 34 6.66 -6.87 -18.33
N ALA A 35 7.83 -6.34 -17.93
CA ALA A 35 8.41 -5.09 -18.42
C ALA A 35 7.47 -3.87 -18.32
N ILE A 36 6.54 -3.87 -17.36
CA ILE A 36 5.57 -2.80 -17.15
C ILE A 36 6.11 -1.85 -16.06
N GLY A 37 6.59 -0.69 -16.49
CA GLY A 37 7.06 0.38 -15.59
C GLY A 37 5.93 1.17 -14.92
N GLY A 38 6.29 2.05 -13.98
CA GLY A 38 5.36 2.90 -13.24
C GLY A 38 4.97 2.32 -11.86
N PRO A 39 4.41 3.15 -10.98
CA PRO A 39 4.06 2.74 -9.62
C PRO A 39 2.86 1.78 -9.62
N LEU A 40 2.87 0.78 -8.72
CA LEU A 40 1.66 0.05 -8.33
C LEU A 40 0.89 0.94 -7.36
N ALA A 41 -0.23 1.53 -7.79
CA ALA A 41 -0.89 2.56 -6.99
C ALA A 41 -1.46 1.98 -5.69
N ALA A 42 -2.11 0.81 -5.77
CA ALA A 42 -2.65 0.10 -4.60
C ALA A 42 -1.56 -0.31 -3.60
N ALA A 43 -0.54 -1.05 -4.06
CA ALA A 43 0.57 -1.48 -3.19
C ALA A 43 1.37 -0.31 -2.61
N SER A 44 1.54 0.78 -3.38
CA SER A 44 2.17 2.00 -2.87
C SER A 44 1.33 2.63 -1.77
N ALA A 45 0.01 2.73 -1.96
CA ALA A 45 -0.89 3.28 -0.95
C ALA A 45 -0.96 2.43 0.32
N TYR A 46 -0.78 1.12 0.20
CA TYR A 46 -0.81 0.21 1.34
C TYR A 46 0.51 0.16 2.12
N TYR A 47 1.67 0.15 1.44
CA TYR A 47 2.96 -0.03 2.10
C TYR A 47 3.76 1.26 2.34
N MET A 48 3.40 2.39 1.71
CA MET A 48 4.19 3.63 1.76
C MET A 48 3.40 4.79 2.38
N LYS A 49 4.09 5.63 3.16
CA LYS A 49 3.51 6.83 3.78
C LYS A 49 3.12 7.92 2.78
N SER A 50 3.82 7.97 1.64
CA SER A 50 3.63 9.01 0.61
C SER A 50 3.40 8.37 -0.76
N PRO A 51 2.23 7.74 -0.99
CA PRO A 51 1.94 7.10 -2.25
C PRO A 51 1.63 8.11 -3.36
N PRO A 52 1.81 7.72 -4.64
CA PRO A 52 1.40 8.55 -5.79
C PRO A 52 -0.12 8.80 -5.86
N ARG A 53 -0.93 7.87 -5.33
CA ARG A 53 -2.38 8.00 -5.18
C ARG A 53 -2.74 7.66 -3.74
N GLN A 54 -3.36 8.60 -3.04
CA GLN A 54 -3.84 8.38 -1.68
C GLN A 54 -5.09 7.51 -1.70
N MET A 55 -5.16 6.53 -0.81
CA MET A 55 -6.29 5.59 -0.67
C MET A 55 -6.51 5.32 0.80
N ARG A 56 -7.72 4.90 1.19
CA ARG A 56 -7.93 4.36 2.54
C ARG A 56 -7.21 3.02 2.66
N ASP A 57 -6.63 2.74 3.82
CA ASP A 57 -5.86 1.52 4.06
C ASP A 57 -6.64 0.24 3.71
N SER A 58 -7.93 0.17 4.06
CA SER A 58 -8.78 -0.98 3.72
C SER A 58 -8.96 -1.17 2.22
N VAL A 59 -9.16 -0.08 1.48
CA VAL A 59 -9.28 -0.11 0.01
C VAL A 59 -7.94 -0.48 -0.63
N ALA A 60 -6.84 0.07 -0.11
CA ALA A 60 -5.51 -0.25 -0.59
C ALA A 60 -5.15 -1.73 -0.34
N TRP A 61 -5.59 -2.30 0.79
CA TRP A 61 -5.47 -3.72 1.11
C TRP A 61 -6.24 -4.59 0.11
N ASP A 62 -7.54 -4.33 -0.07
CA ASP A 62 -8.39 -5.13 -0.95
C ASP A 62 -7.87 -5.15 -2.41
N LEU A 63 -7.41 -4.00 -2.89
CA LEU A 63 -6.81 -3.86 -4.22
C LEU A 63 -5.42 -4.49 -4.32
N THR A 64 -4.61 -4.42 -3.25
CA THR A 64 -3.31 -5.10 -3.22
C THR A 64 -3.47 -6.63 -3.18
N GLU A 65 -4.50 -7.13 -2.50
CA GLU A 65 -4.85 -8.55 -2.50
C GLU A 65 -5.39 -9.02 -3.86
N ALA A 66 -6.24 -8.22 -4.52
CA ALA A 66 -6.71 -8.49 -5.89
C ALA A 66 -5.54 -8.54 -6.90
N PHE A 67 -4.65 -7.53 -6.79
CA PHE A 67 -3.20 -7.58 -6.99
C PHE A 67 -2.59 -8.98 -7.07
N ILE A 68 -2.27 -9.46 -5.87
CA ILE A 68 -1.52 -10.69 -5.59
C ILE A 68 -2.25 -11.93 -6.13
N GLN A 69 -3.59 -11.92 -6.13
CA GLN A 69 -4.42 -13.01 -6.64
C GLN A 69 -4.52 -13.05 -8.17
N GLY A 70 -3.91 -12.09 -8.89
CA GLY A 70 -3.96 -12.01 -10.34
C GLY A 70 -5.35 -11.66 -10.88
N LYS A 71 -6.21 -11.05 -10.05
CA LYS A 71 -7.57 -10.65 -10.42
C LYS A 71 -7.61 -9.29 -11.13
N ASP A 72 -6.51 -8.52 -11.04
CA ASP A 72 -6.38 -7.21 -11.69
C ASP A 72 -5.50 -7.27 -12.95
N ALA A 73 -6.15 -7.16 -14.11
CA ALA A 73 -5.51 -6.93 -15.39
C ALA A 73 -5.67 -5.44 -15.79
N GLY A 74 -4.83 -4.57 -15.22
CA GLY A 74 -4.61 -3.22 -15.76
C GLY A 74 -5.03 -2.07 -14.84
N GLU A 75 -4.09 -1.54 -14.06
CA GLU A 75 -4.23 -0.17 -13.53
C GLU A 75 -3.87 0.84 -14.63
N GLY A 76 -4.85 1.08 -15.51
CA GLY A 76 -4.90 2.18 -16.46
C GLY A 76 -6.17 3.03 -16.31
N THR A 77 -6.95 2.85 -15.24
CA THR A 77 -8.21 3.57 -15.07
C THR A 77 -8.15 4.48 -13.86
N SER A 78 -8.21 5.78 -14.16
CA SER A 78 -8.65 6.80 -13.23
C SER A 78 -9.97 6.39 -12.59
N LEU A 79 -9.94 5.90 -11.36
CA LEU A 79 -11.05 6.12 -10.45
C LEU A 79 -10.54 7.03 -9.34
N ALA A 80 -10.78 8.32 -9.55
CA ALA A 80 -11.12 9.20 -8.46
C ALA A 80 -12.36 8.60 -7.78
N VAL A 81 -12.17 7.87 -6.67
CA VAL A 81 -13.25 7.72 -5.70
C VAL A 81 -12.93 8.73 -4.61
N ALA A 82 -13.48 9.93 -4.85
CA ALA A 82 -13.65 10.95 -3.83
C ALA A 82 -14.36 10.33 -2.62
N GLY A 83 -14.00 10.82 -1.44
CA GLY A 83 -14.44 10.24 -0.18
C GLY A 83 -15.96 10.21 0.01
N GLU A 84 -16.38 9.19 0.73
CA GLU A 84 -17.54 9.18 1.64
C GLU A 84 -17.08 8.65 3.00
#